data_AF-A0A7K4HXB7-F1
#
_entry.id   AF-A0A7K4HXB7-F1
#
_cell.length_a   1.000
_cell.length_b   1.000
_cell.length_c   1.000
_cell.angle_alpha   90.00
_cell.angle_beta   90.00
_cell.angle_gamma   90.00
#
_symmetry.space_group_name_H-M   'P 1'
#
loop_
_entity.id
_entity.type
_entity.pdbx_description
1 polymer ?
#
loop_
_entity_poly.entity_id
_entity_poly.type
_entity_poly.pdbx_seq_one_letter_code
_entity_poly.pdbx_strand_id
1 'polypeptide(L)'
;MYRDTRREHIVRLLRNKEECTVSDLAHYFSVTKETIRTDLAWLQKRGMVIRHHGGVSLKKHLMQNALSQQEYVDMSLLIKQQQQGIGFLTSLDDKGHRMAGKVCVLGSFNVDIVAKVYRFPHEGETLVAKETTMGPGGKGANQALAAHRAGAQIHFACKIGRDQFNHFARNHIESIGIGSFTFYESERSTTGCAVIYVNNEGENMIAMSPGANHELSDNDIIQLSHFIAESNVFIVQMENNLAATHLALKCAKQMQVTTILNPAPWSIDVATLLPYVDIVTPNETEASAMSGMVINDISDAMKAAKHIHNAGQCSVIITMGKQGALIYDGQQCAHIPAFSAVAVDTTGAGDAFNGALAAALAKGESLVKAAWYASAFASLAVEKEGAANMPDISLVDARIQQQNVAIQTF
;
A
#
# COMPACT_ATOMS: atom_id res chain seq x y z
N MET A 1 35.35 -4.46 -17.99
CA MET A 1 34.12 -4.06 -17.26
C MET A 1 33.53 -5.26 -16.53
N TYR A 2 33.23 -5.14 -15.24
CA TYR A 2 32.61 -6.22 -14.46
C TYR A 2 31.21 -6.55 -15.01
N ARG A 3 30.83 -7.84 -14.89
CA ARG A 3 29.60 -8.40 -15.49
C ARG A 3 28.33 -7.68 -15.01
N ASP A 4 28.23 -7.38 -13.73
CA ASP A 4 27.03 -6.76 -13.15
C ASP A 4 26.92 -5.27 -13.53
N THR A 5 28.04 -4.54 -13.54
CA THR A 5 28.10 -3.15 -14.04
C THR A 5 27.70 -3.05 -15.52
N ARG A 6 28.10 -4.03 -16.35
CA ARG A 6 27.75 -4.05 -17.78
C ARG A 6 26.25 -4.25 -17.99
N ARG A 7 25.61 -5.10 -17.19
CA ARG A 7 24.16 -5.35 -17.24
C ARG A 7 23.35 -4.09 -16.88
N GLU A 8 23.77 -3.38 -15.84
CA GLU A 8 23.15 -2.10 -15.46
C GLU A 8 23.27 -1.05 -16.57
N HIS A 9 24.44 -0.96 -17.20
CA HIS A 9 24.66 -0.04 -18.32
C HIS A 9 23.86 -0.41 -19.57
N ILE A 10 23.69 -1.69 -19.87
CA ILE A 10 22.81 -2.16 -20.96
C ILE A 10 21.38 -1.69 -20.72
N VAL A 11 20.86 -1.84 -19.51
CA VAL A 11 19.50 -1.39 -19.16
C VAL A 11 19.36 0.13 -19.27
N ARG A 12 20.37 0.90 -18.83
CA ARG A 12 20.37 2.37 -18.99
C ARG A 12 20.40 2.81 -20.45
N LEU A 13 21.21 2.16 -21.29
CA LEU A 13 21.27 2.47 -22.73
C LEU A 13 19.91 2.22 -23.42
N LEU A 14 19.28 1.10 -23.08
CA LEU A 14 17.97 0.77 -23.65
C LEU A 14 16.89 1.77 -23.23
N ARG A 15 16.97 2.39 -22.04
CA ARG A 15 16.03 3.44 -21.61
C ARG A 15 16.07 4.69 -22.50
N ASN A 16 17.20 4.92 -23.16
CA ASN A 16 17.41 6.10 -23.99
C ASN A 16 17.23 5.82 -25.49
N LYS A 17 17.52 4.58 -25.94
CA LYS A 17 17.55 4.22 -27.37
C LYS A 17 16.41 3.30 -27.82
N GLU A 18 15.53 2.88 -26.89
CA GLU A 18 14.38 1.98 -27.08
C GLU A 18 14.76 0.54 -27.47
N GLU A 19 15.63 0.38 -28.48
CA GLU A 19 16.18 -0.90 -28.94
C GLU A 19 17.69 -0.78 -29.25
N CYS A 20 18.42 -1.89 -29.08
CA CYS A 20 19.82 -1.99 -29.48
C CYS A 20 20.08 -3.34 -30.15
N THR A 21 20.99 -3.40 -31.12
CA THR A 21 21.43 -4.69 -31.66
C THR A 21 22.50 -5.34 -30.76
N VAL A 22 22.61 -6.66 -30.82
CA VAL A 22 23.68 -7.40 -30.12
C VAL A 22 25.05 -6.97 -30.64
N SER A 23 25.16 -6.61 -31.92
CA SER A 23 26.41 -6.12 -32.52
C SER A 23 26.81 -4.75 -31.98
N ASP A 24 25.85 -3.83 -31.82
CA ASP A 24 26.12 -2.49 -31.30
C ASP A 24 26.52 -2.52 -29.84
N LEU A 25 25.88 -3.36 -29.03
CA LEU A 25 26.24 -3.55 -27.63
C LEU A 25 27.63 -4.20 -27.51
N ALA A 26 27.94 -5.19 -28.36
CA ALA A 26 29.25 -5.83 -28.38
C ALA A 26 30.36 -4.82 -28.72
N HIS A 27 30.10 -3.95 -29.69
CA HIS A 27 31.02 -2.87 -30.07
C HIS A 27 31.15 -1.82 -28.95
N TYR A 28 30.03 -1.33 -28.41
CA TYR A 28 29.98 -0.30 -27.36
C TYR A 28 30.71 -0.73 -26.09
N PHE A 29 30.53 -1.99 -25.67
CA PHE A 29 31.17 -2.51 -24.46
C PHE A 29 32.54 -3.16 -24.72
N SER A 30 33.01 -3.20 -25.98
CA SER A 30 34.25 -3.87 -26.38
C SER A 30 34.34 -5.32 -25.89
N VAL A 31 33.26 -6.09 -26.11
CA VAL A 31 33.17 -7.52 -25.73
C VAL A 31 32.62 -8.36 -26.88
N THR A 32 32.70 -9.69 -26.77
CA THR A 32 32.15 -10.60 -27.79
C THR A 32 30.61 -10.56 -27.82
N LYS A 33 30.03 -10.90 -28.98
CA LYS A 33 28.56 -11.04 -29.13
C LYS A 33 28.01 -12.11 -28.19
N GLU A 34 28.76 -13.18 -27.96
CA GLU A 34 28.46 -14.25 -26.99
C GLU A 34 28.31 -13.69 -25.58
N THR A 35 29.22 -12.81 -25.15
CA THR A 35 29.17 -12.16 -23.82
C THR A 35 27.89 -11.34 -23.66
N ILE A 36 27.54 -10.54 -24.67
CA ILE A 36 26.29 -9.77 -24.68
C ILE A 36 25.09 -10.70 -24.67
N ARG A 37 25.08 -11.78 -25.47
CA ARG A 37 23.97 -12.76 -25.46
C ARG A 37 23.77 -13.39 -24.08
N THR A 38 24.84 -13.70 -23.36
CA THR A 38 24.76 -14.23 -21.99
C THR A 38 24.16 -13.19 -21.02
N ASP A 39 24.56 -11.92 -21.13
CA ASP A 39 24.01 -10.85 -20.28
C ASP A 39 22.55 -10.56 -20.60
N LEU A 40 22.18 -10.55 -21.88
CA LEU A 40 20.81 -10.35 -22.31
C LEU A 40 19.92 -11.54 -21.95
N ALA A 41 20.43 -12.77 -22.00
CA ALA A 41 19.70 -13.95 -21.52
C ALA A 41 19.43 -13.86 -20.01
N TRP A 42 20.40 -13.37 -19.23
CA TRP A 42 20.23 -13.12 -17.80
C TRP A 42 19.18 -12.04 -17.53
N LEU A 43 19.23 -10.92 -18.25
CA LEU A 43 18.26 -9.83 -18.14
C LEU A 43 16.86 -10.25 -18.58
N GLN A 44 16.74 -11.06 -19.63
CA GLN A 44 15.47 -11.63 -20.10
C GLN A 44 14.86 -12.57 -19.06
N LYS A 45 15.66 -13.44 -18.42
CA LYS A 45 15.18 -14.32 -17.35
C LYS A 45 14.60 -13.56 -16.15
N ARG A 46 15.05 -12.32 -15.94
CA ARG A 46 14.53 -11.41 -14.91
C ARG A 46 13.44 -10.47 -15.40
N GLY A 47 12.92 -10.67 -16.62
CA GLY A 47 11.82 -9.89 -17.18
C GLY A 47 12.17 -8.44 -17.54
N MET A 48 13.45 -8.07 -17.52
CA MET A 48 13.88 -6.67 -17.73
C MET A 48 13.91 -6.27 -19.21
N VAL A 49 14.18 -7.22 -20.11
CA VAL A 49 14.35 -6.97 -21.55
C VAL A 49 13.69 -8.07 -22.37
N ILE A 50 13.33 -7.75 -23.61
CA ILE A 50 12.82 -8.71 -24.59
C ILE A 50 13.86 -8.86 -25.69
N ARG A 51 14.26 -10.10 -25.97
CA ARG A 51 15.18 -10.43 -27.06
C ARG A 51 14.39 -10.75 -28.31
N HIS A 52 14.80 -10.16 -29.44
CA HIS A 52 14.29 -10.47 -30.77
C HIS A 52 15.46 -10.82 -31.70
N HIS A 53 15.18 -11.18 -32.95
CA HIS A 53 16.21 -11.67 -33.86
C HIS A 53 17.29 -10.59 -34.11
N GLY A 54 18.46 -10.74 -33.49
CA GLY A 54 19.61 -9.82 -33.64
C GLY A 54 19.66 -8.64 -32.66
N GLY A 55 18.65 -8.45 -31.81
CA GLY A 55 18.56 -7.26 -30.93
C GLY A 55 17.82 -7.49 -29.61
N VAL A 56 17.65 -6.39 -28.88
CA VAL A 56 17.00 -6.34 -27.58
C VAL A 56 16.28 -5.01 -27.38
N SER A 57 15.10 -5.06 -26.79
CA SER A 57 14.29 -3.90 -26.40
C SER A 57 13.87 -3.96 -24.92
N LEU A 58 13.54 -2.80 -24.35
CA LEU A 58 13.00 -2.70 -22.99
C LEU A 58 11.52 -3.09 -22.97
N LYS A 59 11.14 -3.95 -22.02
CA LYS A 59 9.75 -4.41 -21.85
C LYS A 59 8.74 -3.26 -21.63
N LYS A 60 9.21 -2.12 -21.09
CA LYS A 60 8.42 -0.90 -20.85
C LYS A 60 7.85 -0.24 -22.12
N HIS A 61 8.53 -0.32 -23.27
CA HIS A 61 8.11 0.40 -24.49
C HIS A 61 7.07 -0.35 -25.33
N LEU A 62 7.04 -1.68 -25.30
CA LEU A 62 5.93 -2.44 -25.87
C LEU A 62 4.62 -2.23 -25.09
N MET A 63 4.69 -1.94 -23.80
CA MET A 63 3.53 -1.57 -22.99
C MET A 63 2.96 -0.20 -23.39
N GLN A 64 3.80 0.81 -23.60
CA GLN A 64 3.36 2.15 -24.00
C GLN A 64 2.71 2.17 -25.40
N ASN A 65 3.30 1.48 -26.38
CA ASN A 65 2.74 1.44 -27.75
C ASN A 65 1.45 0.61 -27.85
N ALA A 66 1.31 -0.45 -27.07
CA ALA A 66 0.10 -1.28 -27.04
C ALA A 66 -1.09 -0.60 -26.33
N LEU A 67 -0.82 0.37 -25.44
CA LEU A 67 -1.85 1.12 -24.71
C LEU A 67 -2.29 2.39 -25.45
N SER A 68 -1.48 2.91 -26.38
CA SER A 68 -1.80 4.10 -27.18
C SER A 68 -2.73 3.87 -28.37
N GLN A 69 -2.98 2.61 -28.77
CA GLN A 69 -3.94 2.27 -29.82
C GLN A 69 -5.24 1.75 -29.17
N GLN A 70 -6.32 2.52 -29.32
CA GLN A 70 -7.58 2.36 -28.60
C GLN A 70 -8.37 1.09 -28.94
N GLU A 71 -9.14 0.70 -27.92
CA GLU A 71 -10.25 -0.27 -27.84
C GLU A 71 -9.86 -1.75 -27.67
N TYR A 72 -10.10 -2.23 -26.44
CA TYR A 72 -9.94 -3.60 -25.94
C TYR A 72 -8.50 -4.10 -25.83
N VAL A 73 -7.88 -3.84 -24.67
CA VAL A 73 -6.66 -4.54 -24.26
C VAL A 73 -6.99 -6.00 -23.97
N ASP A 74 -6.45 -6.90 -24.79
CA ASP A 74 -6.36 -8.33 -24.45
C ASP A 74 -5.26 -8.52 -23.39
N MET A 75 -5.68 -8.43 -22.12
CA MET A 75 -4.83 -8.60 -20.94
C MET A 75 -4.16 -10.00 -20.87
N SER A 76 -4.54 -10.96 -21.74
CA SER A 76 -3.91 -12.28 -21.81
C SER A 76 -2.41 -12.20 -22.19
N LEU A 77 -1.99 -11.15 -22.89
CA LEU A 77 -0.58 -10.91 -23.22
C LEU A 77 0.28 -10.55 -22.00
N LEU A 78 -0.32 -9.94 -20.96
CA LEU A 78 0.35 -9.68 -19.67
C LEU A 78 0.45 -10.96 -18.84
N ILE A 79 -0.59 -11.79 -18.88
CA ILE A 79 -0.72 -13.04 -18.11
C ILE A 79 0.25 -14.13 -18.61
N LYS A 80 0.49 -14.20 -19.93
CA LYS A 80 1.32 -15.28 -20.54
C LYS A 80 2.78 -15.34 -20.07
N GLN A 81 3.33 -14.27 -19.47
CA GLN A 81 4.70 -14.30 -18.92
C GLN A 81 4.78 -14.82 -17.47
N GLN A 82 3.66 -14.94 -16.75
CA GLN A 82 3.63 -15.32 -15.33
C GLN A 82 3.28 -16.79 -15.07
N GLN A 83 2.85 -17.56 -16.08
CA GLN A 83 2.41 -18.95 -15.92
C GLN A 83 3.52 -19.98 -15.58
N GLN A 84 4.72 -19.55 -15.20
CA GLN A 84 5.73 -20.45 -14.64
C GLN A 84 6.02 -20.12 -13.18
N GLY A 85 5.26 -20.74 -12.28
CA GLY A 85 5.67 -20.96 -10.89
C GLY A 85 4.64 -20.55 -9.85
N ILE A 86 3.65 -21.41 -9.59
CA ILE A 86 2.90 -21.38 -8.32
C ILE A 86 3.50 -22.48 -7.44
N GLY A 87 4.11 -22.07 -6.33
CA GLY A 87 4.58 -22.94 -5.26
C GLY A 87 4.59 -22.16 -3.96
N PHE A 88 3.55 -22.37 -3.14
CA PHE A 88 3.43 -21.84 -1.79
C PHE A 88 4.50 -22.45 -0.87
N LEU A 89 5.65 -21.80 -0.75
CA LEU A 89 6.63 -22.00 0.32
C LEU A 89 7.28 -20.63 0.59
N THR A 90 7.52 -20.33 1.86
CA THR A 90 8.31 -19.17 2.31
C THR A 90 9.61 -19.10 1.50
N SER A 91 9.69 -18.15 0.56
CA SER A 91 10.87 -18.05 -0.28
C SER A 91 12.03 -17.49 0.54
N LEU A 92 12.94 -18.38 0.93
CA LEU A 92 14.28 -18.00 1.32
C LEU A 92 15.04 -17.63 0.04
N ASP A 93 15.87 -16.59 0.06
CA ASP A 93 16.80 -16.35 -1.03
C ASP A 93 17.83 -17.49 -1.12
N ASP A 94 18.63 -17.53 -2.20
CA ASP A 94 19.71 -18.52 -2.41
C ASP A 94 20.76 -18.56 -1.26
N LYS A 95 20.67 -17.66 -0.27
CA LYS A 95 21.54 -17.53 0.90
C LYS A 95 20.82 -17.79 2.24
N GLY A 96 19.55 -18.18 2.23
CA GLY A 96 18.78 -18.46 3.45
C GLY A 96 18.20 -17.23 4.15
N HIS A 97 18.21 -16.04 3.53
CA HIS A 97 17.54 -14.86 4.08
C HIS A 97 16.05 -14.90 3.75
N ARG A 98 15.21 -14.46 4.70
CA ARG A 98 13.79 -14.19 4.41
C ARG A 98 13.70 -13.14 3.31
N MET A 99 13.14 -13.49 2.16
CA MET A 99 12.83 -12.51 1.12
C MET A 99 11.84 -11.49 1.69
N ALA A 100 12.17 -10.20 1.58
CA ALA A 100 11.26 -9.14 1.98
C ALA A 100 10.09 -9.10 0.99
N GLY A 101 8.87 -9.36 1.48
CA GLY A 101 7.64 -9.26 0.68
C GLY A 101 7.48 -7.88 0.06
N LYS A 102 6.91 -7.81 -1.15
CA LYS A 102 6.69 -6.57 -1.87
C LYS A 102 5.25 -6.08 -1.72
N VAL A 103 5.09 -4.83 -1.31
CA VAL A 103 3.78 -4.17 -1.17
C VAL A 103 3.75 -2.93 -2.07
N CYS A 104 2.70 -2.82 -2.88
CA CYS A 104 2.40 -1.59 -3.62
C CYS A 104 1.24 -0.88 -2.92
N VAL A 105 1.42 0.40 -2.59
CA VAL A 105 0.41 1.23 -1.95
C VAL A 105 0.01 2.33 -2.94
N LEU A 106 -1.28 2.40 -3.28
CA LEU A 106 -1.86 3.60 -3.88
C LEU A 106 -2.71 4.28 -2.82
N GLY A 107 -2.39 5.52 -2.48
CA GLY A 107 -3.08 6.20 -1.40
C GLY A 107 -2.87 7.71 -1.41
N SER A 108 -3.41 8.34 -0.38
CA SER A 108 -3.30 9.78 -0.13
C SER A 108 -1.96 10.15 0.52
N PHE A 109 -1.56 11.40 0.27
CA PHE A 109 -0.63 12.13 1.11
C PHE A 109 -1.29 13.45 1.52
N ASN A 110 -1.29 13.77 2.81
CA ASN A 110 -1.78 15.03 3.35
C ASN A 110 -0.69 15.74 4.14
N VAL A 111 -0.77 17.06 4.19
CA VAL A 111 -0.10 17.84 5.23
C VAL A 111 -1.11 18.14 6.33
N ASP A 112 -0.85 17.65 7.52
CA ASP A 112 -1.71 17.81 8.68
C ASP A 112 -1.23 19.04 9.47
N ILE A 113 -2.07 20.06 9.55
CA ILE A 113 -1.85 21.29 10.30
C ILE A 113 -2.64 21.17 11.60
N VAL A 114 -1.93 20.88 12.69
CA VAL A 114 -2.53 20.62 14.00
C VAL A 114 -2.40 21.84 14.89
N ALA A 115 -3.53 22.41 15.31
CA ALA A 115 -3.61 23.49 16.28
C ALA A 115 -4.14 22.96 17.62
N LYS A 116 -3.30 23.02 18.66
CA LYS A 116 -3.71 22.67 20.04
C LYS A 116 -4.39 23.87 20.68
N VAL A 117 -5.64 23.70 21.10
CA VAL A 117 -6.49 24.75 21.68
C VAL A 117 -6.99 24.34 23.05
N TYR A 118 -7.40 25.30 23.88
CA TYR A 118 -7.99 24.96 25.19
C TYR A 118 -9.35 24.29 25.06
N ARG A 119 -10.16 24.79 24.10
CA ARG A 119 -11.45 24.25 23.68
C ARG A 119 -11.62 24.56 22.19
N PHE A 120 -12.59 23.92 21.54
CA PHE A 120 -12.91 24.26 20.15
C PHE A 120 -13.48 25.69 20.03
N PRO A 121 -13.18 26.40 18.92
CA PRO A 121 -13.79 27.69 18.64
C PRO A 121 -15.28 27.53 18.35
N HIS A 122 -16.09 28.49 18.82
CA HIS A 122 -17.48 28.61 18.42
C HIS A 122 -17.62 29.39 17.11
N GLU A 123 -18.82 29.37 16.52
CA GLU A 123 -19.12 30.14 15.30
C GLU A 123 -18.81 31.63 15.50
N GLY A 124 -18.03 32.21 14.58
CA GLY A 124 -17.62 33.62 14.61
C GLY A 124 -16.52 33.96 15.63
N GLU A 125 -16.00 32.98 16.38
CA GLU A 125 -14.98 33.20 17.39
C GLU A 125 -13.55 33.04 16.85
N THR A 126 -12.61 33.82 17.39
CA THR A 126 -11.17 33.60 17.20
C THR A 126 -10.55 33.20 18.53
N LEU A 127 -9.86 32.05 18.56
CA LEU A 127 -9.13 31.56 19.72
C LEU A 127 -7.63 31.59 19.47
N VAL A 128 -6.85 31.89 20.52
CA VAL A 128 -5.40 31.74 20.49
C VAL A 128 -5.06 30.25 20.69
N ALA A 129 -4.39 29.66 19.70
CA ALA A 129 -3.84 28.32 19.83
C ALA A 129 -2.64 28.33 20.79
N LYS A 130 -2.50 27.28 21.59
CA LYS A 130 -1.33 27.04 22.46
C LYS A 130 -0.09 26.76 21.62
N GLU A 131 -0.29 25.98 20.56
CA GLU A 131 0.75 25.46 19.69
C GLU A 131 0.14 25.20 18.31
N THR A 132 0.93 25.34 17.25
CA THR A 132 0.55 24.88 15.92
C THR A 132 1.73 24.14 15.30
N THR A 133 1.49 22.90 14.87
CA THR A 133 2.49 22.02 14.26
C THR A 133 2.02 21.58 12.88
N MET A 134 2.97 21.37 11.97
CA MET A 134 2.70 20.76 10.67
C MET A 134 3.40 19.40 10.60
N GLY A 135 2.68 18.38 10.15
CA GLY A 135 3.17 17.02 10.05
C GLY A 135 2.71 16.33 8.76
N PRO A 136 3.37 15.21 8.41
CA PRO A 136 2.91 14.34 7.35
C PRO A 136 1.66 13.56 7.79
N GLY A 137 0.72 13.39 6.88
CA GLY A 137 -0.51 12.62 7.08
C GLY A 137 -0.99 11.94 5.80
N GLY A 138 -2.23 11.46 5.83
CA GLY A 138 -2.85 10.69 4.76
C GLY A 138 -2.70 9.18 4.98
N LYS A 139 -3.82 8.46 4.87
CA LYS A 139 -3.87 7.02 5.13
C LYS A 139 -2.90 6.23 4.26
N GLY A 140 -2.76 6.63 3.00
CA GLY A 140 -1.82 6.01 2.06
C GLY A 140 -0.38 6.06 2.55
N ALA A 141 0.08 7.26 2.88
CA ALA A 141 1.43 7.49 3.39
C ALA A 141 1.66 6.73 4.71
N ASN A 142 0.70 6.78 5.63
CA ASN A 142 0.80 6.07 6.92
C ASN A 142 0.88 4.55 6.74
N GLN A 143 0.04 3.97 5.87
CA GLN A 143 0.05 2.53 5.59
C GLN A 143 1.34 2.09 4.87
N ALA A 144 1.86 2.91 3.96
CA ALA A 144 3.15 2.68 3.32
C ALA A 144 4.30 2.67 4.34
N LEU A 145 4.31 3.63 5.27
CA LEU A 145 5.30 3.69 6.33
C LEU A 145 5.20 2.50 7.29
N ALA A 146 3.99 2.11 7.69
CA ALA A 146 3.76 0.94 8.54
C ALA A 146 4.25 -0.34 7.87
N ALA A 147 3.93 -0.55 6.59
CA ALA A 147 4.40 -1.69 5.83
C ALA A 147 5.93 -1.71 5.69
N HIS A 148 6.55 -0.54 5.46
CA HIS A 148 8.01 -0.40 5.42
C HIS A 148 8.66 -0.78 6.75
N ARG A 149 8.15 -0.25 7.86
CA ARG A 149 8.65 -0.52 9.23
C ARG A 149 8.41 -1.96 9.69
N ALA A 150 7.34 -2.59 9.18
CA ALA A 150 7.10 -4.02 9.31
C ALA A 150 8.02 -4.88 8.42
N GLY A 151 8.93 -4.27 7.64
CA GLY A 151 10.00 -4.94 6.90
C GLY A 151 9.60 -5.43 5.51
N ALA A 152 8.61 -4.81 4.87
CA ALA A 152 8.31 -5.04 3.46
C ALA A 152 9.06 -4.07 2.53
N GLN A 153 9.29 -4.50 1.29
CA GLN A 153 9.72 -3.61 0.21
C GLN A 153 8.51 -2.87 -0.33
N ILE A 154 8.54 -1.53 -0.28
CA ILE A 154 7.39 -0.70 -0.62
C ILE A 154 7.58 0.00 -1.96
N HIS A 155 6.53 0.02 -2.77
CA HIS A 155 6.31 1.09 -3.74
C HIS A 155 5.11 1.93 -3.29
N PHE A 156 5.33 3.20 -2.95
CA PHE A 156 4.25 4.12 -2.59
C PHE A 156 3.92 5.04 -3.76
N ALA A 157 2.65 5.12 -4.16
CA ALA A 157 2.18 6.03 -5.18
C ALA A 157 1.06 6.93 -4.66
N CYS A 158 1.17 8.22 -4.93
CA CYS A 158 0.14 9.21 -4.63
C CYS A 158 0.18 10.36 -5.65
N LYS A 159 -0.80 11.26 -5.57
CA LYS A 159 -0.83 12.48 -6.38
C LYS A 159 -0.83 13.71 -5.48
N ILE A 160 0.11 14.61 -5.73
CA ILE A 160 0.37 15.81 -4.94
C ILE A 160 0.28 17.06 -5.83
N GLY A 161 0.15 18.24 -5.22
CA GLY A 161 0.19 19.50 -5.96
C GLY A 161 1.61 19.91 -6.34
N ARG A 162 1.74 21.03 -7.06
CA ARG A 162 3.03 21.72 -7.31
C ARG A 162 3.33 22.84 -6.30
N ASP A 163 2.68 22.79 -5.15
CA ASP A 163 2.85 23.75 -4.08
C ASP A 163 4.05 23.41 -3.16
N GLN A 164 4.23 24.21 -2.12
CA GLN A 164 5.31 24.03 -1.15
C GLN A 164 5.23 22.70 -0.38
N PHE A 165 4.05 22.10 -0.29
CA PHE A 165 3.85 20.80 0.35
C PHE A 165 4.39 19.64 -0.49
N ASN A 166 4.62 19.84 -1.80
CA ASN A 166 5.29 18.85 -2.63
C ASN A 166 6.70 18.54 -2.11
N HIS A 167 7.48 19.58 -1.81
CA HIS A 167 8.83 19.41 -1.29
C HIS A 167 8.82 18.76 0.10
N PHE A 168 7.87 19.17 0.95
CA PHE A 168 7.66 18.56 2.26
C PHE A 168 7.37 17.05 2.13
N ALA A 169 6.48 16.65 1.21
CA ALA A 169 6.15 15.26 0.96
C ALA A 169 7.36 14.43 0.51
N ARG A 170 8.14 14.96 -0.45
CA ARG A 170 9.34 14.26 -0.97
C ARG A 170 10.38 14.06 0.12
N ASN A 171 10.73 15.13 0.83
CA ASN A 171 11.68 15.06 1.94
C ASN A 171 11.22 14.09 3.03
N HIS A 172 9.92 14.08 3.34
CA HIS A 172 9.38 13.14 4.32
C HIS A 172 9.56 11.69 3.88
N ILE A 173 9.08 11.31 2.69
CA ILE A 173 9.18 9.92 2.18
C ILE A 173 10.64 9.47 2.04
N GLU A 174 11.54 10.35 1.63
CA GLU A 174 12.97 10.04 1.56
C GLU A 174 13.57 9.86 2.97
N SER A 175 13.21 10.72 3.93
CA SER A 175 13.73 10.66 5.31
C SER A 175 13.32 9.39 6.07
N ILE A 176 12.16 8.82 5.76
CA ILE A 176 11.68 7.57 6.38
C ILE A 176 12.32 6.32 5.76
N GLY A 177 13.05 6.45 4.65
CA GLY A 177 13.79 5.34 4.02
C GLY A 177 13.00 4.54 2.96
N ILE A 178 11.84 5.02 2.50
CA ILE A 178 11.12 4.39 1.39
C ILE A 178 11.85 4.71 0.08
N GLY A 179 12.67 3.77 -0.40
CA GLY A 179 13.51 3.97 -1.59
C GLY A 179 12.79 3.88 -2.94
N SER A 180 11.48 3.68 -2.96
CA SER A 180 10.69 3.49 -4.19
C SER A 180 9.31 4.12 -4.02
N PHE A 181 9.09 5.23 -4.71
CA PHE A 181 7.82 5.94 -4.71
C PHE A 181 7.56 6.67 -6.04
N THR A 182 6.29 6.91 -6.35
CA THR A 182 5.84 7.70 -7.50
C THR A 182 4.92 8.82 -7.05
N PHE A 183 5.34 10.07 -7.27
CA PHE A 183 4.50 11.24 -7.05
C PHE A 183 4.04 11.78 -8.38
N TYR A 184 2.76 11.55 -8.68
CA TYR A 184 2.08 12.26 -9.75
C TYR A 184 1.84 13.70 -9.31
N GLU A 185 1.92 14.64 -10.23
CA GLU A 185 1.73 16.06 -9.93
C GLU A 185 0.44 16.58 -10.57
N SER A 186 -0.36 17.27 -9.79
CA SER A 186 -1.50 18.04 -10.29
C SER A 186 -1.06 19.41 -10.78
N GLU A 187 -1.60 19.81 -11.94
CA GLU A 187 -1.49 21.17 -12.49
C GLU A 187 -2.57 22.12 -11.93
N ARG A 188 -3.61 21.57 -11.27
CA ARG A 188 -4.85 22.29 -10.92
C ARG A 188 -5.02 22.46 -9.42
N SER A 189 -4.70 21.43 -8.66
CA SER A 189 -4.99 21.33 -7.23
C SER A 189 -3.72 21.34 -6.39
N THR A 190 -3.83 21.88 -5.20
CA THR A 190 -2.80 21.78 -4.16
C THR A 190 -2.68 20.35 -3.63
N THR A 191 -1.58 20.03 -2.97
CA THR A 191 -1.41 18.84 -2.15
C THR A 191 -2.53 18.79 -1.10
N GLY A 192 -2.98 17.58 -0.78
CA GLY A 192 -4.00 17.38 0.26
C GLY A 192 -3.54 17.96 1.60
N CYS A 193 -4.49 18.48 2.36
CA CYS A 193 -4.22 19.13 3.64
C CYS A 193 -5.37 18.88 4.61
N ALA A 194 -5.04 18.61 5.87
CA ALA A 194 -6.03 18.57 6.95
C ALA A 194 -5.72 19.67 7.96
N VAL A 195 -6.73 20.44 8.35
CA VAL A 195 -6.65 21.38 9.47
C VAL A 195 -7.32 20.71 10.66
N ILE A 196 -6.54 20.50 11.71
CA ILE A 196 -6.93 19.68 12.87
C ILE A 196 -6.87 20.56 14.11
N TYR A 197 -8.00 20.71 14.79
CA TYR A 197 -8.03 21.25 16.14
C TYR A 197 -7.98 20.10 17.14
N VAL A 198 -7.16 20.22 18.18
CA VAL A 198 -7.13 19.28 19.31
C VAL A 198 -7.36 20.06 20.60
N ASN A 199 -8.38 19.69 21.38
CA ASN A 199 -8.68 20.32 22.67
C ASN A 199 -7.87 19.68 23.82
N ASN A 200 -8.06 20.17 25.05
CA ASN A 200 -7.33 19.64 26.23
C ASN A 200 -7.79 18.24 26.63
N GLU A 201 -9.02 17.88 26.27
CA GLU A 201 -9.60 16.57 26.48
C GLU A 201 -9.05 15.53 25.49
N GLY A 202 -8.29 15.94 24.48
CA GLY A 202 -7.73 15.08 23.43
C GLY A 202 -8.72 14.75 22.31
N GLU A 203 -9.89 15.38 22.30
CA GLU A 203 -10.84 15.31 21.18
C GLU A 203 -10.32 16.13 20.01
N ASN A 204 -10.76 15.80 18.80
CA ASN A 204 -10.34 16.49 17.59
C ASN A 204 -11.51 16.91 16.67
N MET A 205 -11.29 18.00 15.94
CA MET A 205 -12.13 18.43 14.81
C MET A 205 -11.24 18.58 13.59
N ILE A 206 -11.61 17.93 12.49
CA ILE A 206 -10.78 17.84 11.28
C ILE A 206 -11.55 18.42 10.10
N ALA A 207 -10.97 19.42 9.45
CA ALA A 207 -11.39 19.90 8.14
C ALA A 207 -10.36 19.45 7.09
N MET A 208 -10.76 18.57 6.19
CA MET A 208 -9.86 18.02 5.17
C MET A 208 -10.15 18.65 3.80
N SER A 209 -9.10 19.11 3.13
CA SER A 209 -9.08 19.42 1.70
C SER A 209 -8.36 18.29 0.97
N PRO A 210 -9.04 17.48 0.15
CA PRO A 210 -8.42 16.33 -0.50
C PRO A 210 -7.38 16.76 -1.56
N GLY A 211 -7.56 17.93 -2.18
CA GLY A 211 -6.67 18.46 -3.20
C GLY A 211 -6.35 17.45 -4.31
N ALA A 212 -5.07 17.34 -4.64
CA ALA A 212 -4.55 16.46 -5.69
C ALA A 212 -4.84 14.97 -5.47
N ASN A 213 -5.14 14.52 -4.24
CA ASN A 213 -5.47 13.12 -3.95
C ASN A 213 -6.71 12.65 -4.74
N HIS A 214 -7.62 13.56 -5.09
CA HIS A 214 -8.83 13.27 -5.88
C HIS A 214 -8.64 13.44 -7.39
N GLU A 215 -7.42 13.69 -7.89
CA GLU A 215 -7.16 13.93 -9.31
C GLU A 215 -6.31 12.85 -9.99
N LEU A 216 -6.17 11.68 -9.36
CA LEU A 216 -5.55 10.51 -10.02
C LEU A 216 -6.31 10.19 -11.31
N SER A 217 -5.56 10.07 -12.40
CA SER A 217 -6.08 9.80 -13.74
C SER A 217 -5.84 8.35 -14.15
N ASP A 218 -6.55 7.88 -15.17
CA ASP A 218 -6.34 6.55 -15.73
C ASP A 218 -4.88 6.34 -16.18
N ASN A 219 -4.24 7.38 -16.72
CA ASN A 219 -2.83 7.34 -17.08
C ASN A 219 -1.92 7.15 -15.86
N ASP A 220 -2.24 7.76 -14.72
CA ASP A 220 -1.49 7.56 -13.47
C ASP A 220 -1.59 6.08 -13.04
N ILE A 221 -2.78 5.47 -13.15
CA ILE A 221 -2.98 4.05 -12.83
C ILE A 221 -2.26 3.13 -13.83
N ILE A 222 -2.29 3.45 -15.12
CA ILE A 222 -1.54 2.74 -16.15
C ILE A 222 -0.03 2.76 -15.85
N GLN A 223 0.51 3.92 -15.46
CA GLN A 223 1.91 4.04 -15.08
C GLN A 223 2.23 3.22 -13.83
N LEU A 224 1.31 3.17 -12.86
CA LEU A 224 1.44 2.37 -11.64
C LEU A 224 1.37 0.85 -11.88
N SER A 225 0.69 0.41 -12.94
CA SER A 225 0.35 -1.00 -13.19
C SER A 225 1.53 -1.99 -13.12
N HIS A 226 2.73 -1.57 -13.53
CA HIS A 226 3.91 -2.43 -13.45
C HIS A 226 4.37 -2.68 -12.01
N PHE A 227 4.26 -1.69 -11.12
CA PHE A 227 4.56 -1.86 -9.70
C PHE A 227 3.49 -2.71 -9.00
N ILE A 228 2.23 -2.59 -9.42
CA ILE A 228 1.15 -3.48 -8.97
C ILE A 228 1.51 -4.92 -9.35
N ALA A 229 1.82 -5.18 -10.63
CA ALA A 229 2.13 -6.52 -11.14
C ALA A 229 3.36 -7.18 -10.47
N GLU A 230 4.34 -6.39 -10.02
CA GLU A 230 5.54 -6.88 -9.34
C GLU A 230 5.36 -7.06 -7.82
N SER A 231 4.24 -6.58 -7.26
CA SER A 231 3.95 -6.68 -5.83
C SER A 231 3.29 -8.01 -5.45
N ASN A 232 3.47 -8.43 -4.20
CA ASN A 232 2.73 -9.55 -3.64
C ASN A 232 1.36 -9.10 -3.12
N VAL A 233 1.30 -7.88 -2.59
CA VAL A 233 0.09 -7.27 -2.04
C VAL A 233 -0.07 -5.85 -2.57
N PHE A 234 -1.27 -5.52 -3.04
CA PHE A 234 -1.67 -4.17 -3.41
C PHE A 234 -2.69 -3.66 -2.39
N ILE A 235 -2.44 -2.48 -1.82
CA ILE A 235 -3.30 -1.88 -0.80
C ILE A 235 -3.78 -0.49 -1.20
N VAL A 236 -5.06 -0.24 -0.95
CA VAL A 236 -5.74 1.04 -1.20
C VAL A 236 -6.63 1.44 -0.03
N GLN A 237 -6.93 2.73 0.04
CA GLN A 237 -7.88 3.33 0.98
C GLN A 237 -8.87 4.24 0.22
N MET A 238 -9.79 4.89 0.92
CA MET A 238 -10.83 5.73 0.32
C MET A 238 -10.59 7.24 0.42
N GLU A 239 -9.32 7.67 0.44
CA GLU A 239 -8.93 9.10 0.38
C GLU A 239 -8.48 9.55 -1.03
N ASN A 240 -8.58 8.66 -2.02
CA ASN A 240 -8.42 8.99 -3.43
C ASN A 240 -9.77 8.98 -4.16
N ASN A 241 -9.81 9.46 -5.40
CA ASN A 241 -11.04 9.37 -6.18
C ASN A 241 -11.43 7.91 -6.47
N LEU A 242 -12.73 7.63 -6.37
CA LEU A 242 -13.30 6.28 -6.52
C LEU A 242 -12.95 5.63 -7.85
N ALA A 243 -12.95 6.40 -8.94
CA ALA A 243 -12.70 5.90 -10.29
C ALA A 243 -11.28 5.31 -10.44
N ALA A 244 -10.27 6.02 -9.93
CA ALA A 244 -8.88 5.57 -9.95
C ALA A 244 -8.68 4.35 -9.04
N THR A 245 -9.27 4.35 -7.83
CA THR A 245 -9.22 3.20 -6.92
C THR A 245 -9.85 1.96 -7.55
N HIS A 246 -11.02 2.11 -8.20
CA HIS A 246 -11.68 1.04 -8.93
C HIS A 246 -10.81 0.47 -10.06
N LEU A 247 -10.23 1.33 -10.89
CA LEU A 247 -9.35 0.91 -11.98
C LEU A 247 -8.12 0.16 -11.45
N ALA A 248 -7.49 0.67 -10.39
CA ALA A 248 -6.30 0.06 -9.79
C ALA A 248 -6.60 -1.32 -9.18
N LEU A 249 -7.70 -1.46 -8.43
CA LEU A 249 -8.15 -2.74 -7.87
C LEU A 249 -8.46 -3.75 -8.99
N LYS A 250 -9.13 -3.31 -10.05
CA LYS A 250 -9.42 -4.16 -11.21
C LYS A 250 -8.12 -4.65 -11.88
N CYS A 251 -7.14 -3.77 -12.06
CA CYS A 251 -5.83 -4.14 -12.59
C CYS A 251 -5.13 -5.18 -11.69
N ALA A 252 -5.08 -4.94 -10.38
CA ALA A 252 -4.46 -5.85 -9.42
C ALA A 252 -5.11 -7.24 -9.43
N LYS A 253 -6.45 -7.30 -9.45
CA LYS A 253 -7.21 -8.56 -9.53
C LYS A 253 -6.90 -9.34 -10.80
N GLN A 254 -6.83 -8.66 -11.95
CA GLN A 254 -6.47 -9.29 -13.23
C GLN A 254 -5.02 -9.81 -13.26
N MET A 255 -4.13 -9.19 -12.48
CA MET A 255 -2.73 -9.60 -12.32
C MET A 255 -2.54 -10.65 -11.21
N GLN A 256 -3.63 -11.12 -10.58
CA GLN A 256 -3.60 -12.08 -9.48
C GLN A 256 -2.75 -11.61 -8.27
N VAL A 257 -2.71 -10.30 -8.05
CA VAL A 257 -2.08 -9.67 -6.89
C VAL A 257 -3.10 -9.63 -5.76
N THR A 258 -2.71 -9.99 -4.54
CA THR A 258 -3.60 -9.93 -3.37
C THR A 258 -4.00 -8.49 -3.08
N THR A 259 -5.30 -8.19 -3.09
CA THR A 259 -5.81 -6.83 -2.86
C THR A 259 -6.35 -6.64 -1.45
N ILE A 260 -5.91 -5.56 -0.79
CA ILE A 260 -6.44 -5.09 0.50
C ILE A 260 -7.13 -3.75 0.29
N LEU A 261 -8.38 -3.64 0.72
CA LEU A 261 -9.11 -2.38 0.83
C LEU A 261 -9.32 -2.03 2.30
N ASN A 262 -8.73 -0.93 2.74
CA ASN A 262 -9.21 -0.27 3.95
C ASN A 262 -10.33 0.70 3.54
N PRO A 263 -11.61 0.41 3.88
CA PRO A 263 -12.76 1.12 3.34
C PRO A 263 -12.99 2.49 4.01
N ALA A 264 -11.93 3.14 4.51
CA ALA A 264 -11.98 4.36 5.29
C ALA A 264 -11.60 5.58 4.44
N PRO A 265 -12.43 6.65 4.40
CA PRO A 265 -13.81 6.72 4.90
C PRO A 265 -14.80 5.92 4.03
N TRP A 266 -15.83 5.35 4.67
CA TRP A 266 -16.86 4.56 3.98
C TRP A 266 -17.90 5.45 3.28
N SER A 267 -18.33 5.03 2.09
CA SER A 267 -19.55 5.51 1.42
C SER A 267 -20.23 4.35 0.70
N ILE A 268 -21.51 4.52 0.33
CA ILE A 268 -22.25 3.49 -0.42
C ILE A 268 -21.57 3.14 -1.75
N ASP A 269 -20.90 4.11 -2.38
CA ASP A 269 -20.20 3.89 -3.65
C ASP A 269 -18.97 2.98 -3.49
N VAL A 270 -18.36 2.93 -2.30
CA VAL A 270 -17.25 2.02 -1.98
C VAL A 270 -17.68 0.56 -2.08
N ALA A 271 -18.96 0.24 -1.86
CA ALA A 271 -19.50 -1.11 -2.01
C ALA A 271 -19.27 -1.67 -3.42
N THR A 272 -19.22 -0.81 -4.45
CA THR A 272 -18.97 -1.21 -5.84
C THR A 272 -17.57 -1.77 -6.07
N LEU A 273 -16.63 -1.52 -5.15
CA LEU A 273 -15.25 -1.99 -5.24
C LEU A 273 -15.06 -3.42 -4.74
N LEU A 274 -15.94 -3.90 -3.84
CA LEU A 274 -15.78 -5.16 -3.13
C LEU A 274 -15.53 -6.38 -4.03
N PRO A 275 -16.14 -6.53 -5.23
CA PRO A 275 -15.85 -7.65 -6.13
C PRO A 275 -14.39 -7.74 -6.60
N TYR A 276 -13.60 -6.67 -6.47
CA TYR A 276 -12.19 -6.60 -6.87
C TYR A 276 -11.23 -6.72 -5.67
N VAL A 277 -11.76 -6.95 -4.47
CA VAL A 277 -11.02 -6.99 -3.21
C VAL A 277 -10.88 -8.43 -2.73
N ASP A 278 -9.70 -8.82 -2.26
CA ASP A 278 -9.51 -10.12 -1.59
C ASP A 278 -9.72 -10.00 -0.07
N ILE A 279 -9.31 -8.89 0.52
CA ILE A 279 -9.41 -8.62 1.97
C ILE A 279 -9.92 -7.19 2.20
N VAL A 280 -11.00 -7.05 2.96
CA VAL A 280 -11.51 -5.75 3.40
C VAL A 280 -11.33 -5.58 4.91
N THR A 281 -10.86 -4.40 5.33
CA THR A 281 -10.48 -4.16 6.74
C THR A 281 -11.24 -2.98 7.38
N PRO A 282 -12.56 -3.05 7.53
CA PRO A 282 -13.31 -1.98 8.18
C PRO A 282 -13.05 -1.93 9.70
N ASN A 283 -13.21 -0.76 10.31
CA ASN A 283 -13.46 -0.69 11.76
C ASN A 283 -14.92 -1.00 12.11
N GLU A 284 -15.29 -0.99 13.40
CA GLU A 284 -16.68 -1.23 13.85
C GLU A 284 -17.69 -0.28 13.18
N THR A 285 -17.38 1.02 13.10
CA THR A 285 -18.28 2.01 12.49
C THR A 285 -18.48 1.77 11.00
N GLU A 286 -17.40 1.51 10.27
CA GLU A 286 -17.42 1.19 8.84
C GLU A 286 -18.13 -0.14 8.60
N ALA A 287 -17.83 -1.18 9.38
CA ALA A 287 -18.47 -2.49 9.26
C ALA A 287 -19.97 -2.41 9.57
N SER A 288 -20.37 -1.57 10.53
CA SER A 288 -21.78 -1.29 10.80
C SER A 288 -22.46 -0.61 9.62
N ALA A 289 -21.82 0.39 9.02
CA ALA A 289 -22.36 1.07 7.84
C ALA A 289 -22.40 0.16 6.59
N MET A 290 -21.44 -0.74 6.45
CA MET A 290 -21.36 -1.72 5.36
C MET A 290 -22.42 -2.82 5.47
N SER A 291 -22.68 -3.30 6.69
CA SER A 291 -23.60 -4.42 6.95
C SER A 291 -25.03 -3.99 7.29
N GLY A 292 -25.23 -2.71 7.64
CA GLY A 292 -26.49 -2.21 8.19
C GLY A 292 -26.79 -2.71 9.61
N MET A 293 -25.80 -3.27 10.32
CA MET A 293 -25.93 -3.84 11.66
C MET A 293 -25.13 -3.05 12.68
N VAL A 294 -25.70 -2.77 13.86
CA VAL A 294 -24.93 -2.20 14.97
C VAL A 294 -24.03 -3.29 15.55
N ILE A 295 -22.73 -3.00 15.69
CA ILE A 295 -21.74 -3.94 16.25
C ILE A 295 -21.43 -3.50 17.68
N ASN A 296 -21.82 -4.32 18.66
CA ASN A 296 -21.53 -4.06 20.09
C ASN A 296 -20.56 -5.09 20.69
N ASP A 297 -20.54 -6.29 20.12
CA ASP A 297 -19.75 -7.41 20.61
C ASP A 297 -19.24 -8.29 19.45
N ILE A 298 -18.47 -9.33 19.81
CA ILE A 298 -17.87 -10.29 18.88
C ILE A 298 -18.94 -11.04 18.06
N SER A 299 -20.10 -11.34 18.66
CA SER A 299 -21.19 -12.07 17.99
C SER A 299 -21.82 -11.23 16.88
N ASP A 300 -22.05 -9.94 17.14
CA ASP A 300 -22.53 -9.00 16.14
C ASP A 300 -21.50 -8.77 15.03
N ALA A 301 -20.22 -8.64 15.39
CA ALA A 301 -19.13 -8.55 14.42
C ALA A 301 -19.08 -9.79 13.50
N MET A 302 -19.32 -11.00 14.03
CA MET A 302 -19.36 -12.23 13.21
C MET A 302 -20.50 -12.21 12.19
N LYS A 303 -21.68 -11.69 12.57
CA LYS A 303 -22.81 -11.55 11.64
C LYS A 303 -22.51 -10.50 10.57
N ALA A 304 -21.97 -9.35 10.97
CA ALA A 304 -21.59 -8.28 10.07
C ALA A 304 -20.52 -8.75 9.06
N ALA A 305 -19.48 -9.46 9.53
CA ALA A 305 -18.42 -10.01 8.69
C ALA A 305 -18.97 -10.99 7.63
N LYS A 306 -19.90 -11.88 8.02
CA LYS A 306 -20.57 -12.79 7.09
C LYS A 306 -21.41 -12.04 6.06
N HIS A 307 -22.13 -10.99 6.48
CA HIS A 307 -22.92 -10.16 5.56
C HIS A 307 -22.03 -9.46 4.53
N ILE A 308 -20.93 -8.84 4.98
CA ILE A 308 -19.96 -8.15 4.12
C ILE A 308 -19.29 -9.15 3.15
N HIS A 309 -18.89 -10.32 3.65
CA HIS A 309 -18.34 -11.39 2.81
C HIS A 309 -19.32 -11.80 1.71
N ASN A 310 -20.61 -11.99 2.03
CA ASN A 310 -21.59 -12.39 1.03
C ASN A 310 -21.77 -11.35 -0.08
N ALA A 311 -21.62 -10.06 0.23
CA ALA A 311 -21.71 -8.98 -0.75
C ALA A 311 -20.48 -8.90 -1.67
N GLY A 312 -19.28 -9.13 -1.15
CA GLY A 312 -18.01 -8.95 -1.89
C GLY A 312 -17.28 -10.22 -2.31
N GLN A 313 -17.63 -11.36 -1.73
CA GLN A 313 -16.86 -12.63 -1.79
C GLN A 313 -15.38 -12.44 -1.38
N CYS A 314 -15.13 -11.58 -0.39
CA CYS A 314 -13.81 -11.24 0.13
C CYS A 314 -13.65 -11.67 1.59
N SER A 315 -12.42 -11.87 2.06
CA SER A 315 -12.15 -12.03 3.49
C SER A 315 -12.39 -10.71 4.22
N VAL A 316 -12.92 -10.78 5.43
CA VAL A 316 -13.27 -9.58 6.22
C VAL A 316 -12.46 -9.58 7.51
N ILE A 317 -11.79 -8.46 7.80
CA ILE A 317 -11.16 -8.20 9.09
C ILE A 317 -11.81 -6.96 9.71
N ILE A 318 -12.61 -7.15 10.76
CA ILE A 318 -13.20 -6.03 11.50
C ILE A 318 -12.28 -5.67 12.66
N THR A 319 -11.69 -4.48 12.64
CA THR A 319 -10.91 -3.96 13.78
C THR A 319 -11.83 -3.33 14.81
N MET A 320 -11.70 -3.73 16.08
CA MET A 320 -12.64 -3.42 17.17
C MET A 320 -11.94 -2.76 18.37
N GLY A 321 -10.92 -1.93 18.11
CA GLY A 321 -10.17 -1.21 19.13
C GLY A 321 -9.67 -2.11 20.26
N LYS A 322 -10.15 -1.85 21.50
CA LYS A 322 -9.79 -2.62 22.71
C LYS A 322 -10.27 -4.08 22.67
N GLN A 323 -11.24 -4.41 21.83
CA GLN A 323 -11.70 -5.79 21.62
C GLN A 323 -10.81 -6.55 20.63
N GLY A 324 -9.85 -5.90 19.98
CA GLY A 324 -8.91 -6.54 19.05
C GLY A 324 -9.44 -6.60 17.62
N ALA A 325 -9.37 -7.76 16.97
CA ALA A 325 -9.79 -7.92 15.58
C ALA A 325 -10.55 -9.23 15.35
N LEU A 326 -11.63 -9.17 14.58
CA LEU A 326 -12.35 -10.36 14.10
C LEU A 326 -12.02 -10.59 12.63
N ILE A 327 -11.71 -11.84 12.27
CA ILE A 327 -11.45 -12.29 10.91
C ILE A 327 -12.54 -13.27 10.49
N TYR A 328 -13.01 -13.14 9.25
CA TYR A 328 -13.81 -14.15 8.57
C TYR A 328 -13.22 -14.40 7.18
N ASP A 329 -12.79 -15.63 6.92
CA ASP A 329 -12.14 -16.04 5.65
C ASP A 329 -13.12 -16.61 4.61
N GLY A 330 -14.43 -16.52 4.89
CA GLY A 330 -15.50 -17.15 4.10
C GLY A 330 -15.92 -18.53 4.62
N GLN A 331 -15.15 -19.15 5.50
CA GLN A 331 -15.47 -20.45 6.10
C GLN A 331 -15.57 -20.37 7.61
N GLN A 332 -14.54 -19.85 8.26
CA GLN A 332 -14.38 -19.84 9.72
C GLN A 332 -14.16 -18.42 10.23
N CYS A 333 -14.58 -18.19 11.47
CA CYS A 333 -14.27 -16.95 12.16
C CYS A 333 -13.08 -17.17 13.10
N ALA A 334 -12.21 -16.17 13.18
CA ALA A 334 -11.16 -16.09 14.19
C ALA A 334 -11.21 -14.73 14.90
N HIS A 335 -11.04 -14.72 16.20
CA HIS A 335 -10.92 -13.51 17.01
C HIS A 335 -9.52 -13.43 17.61
N ILE A 336 -8.94 -12.25 17.48
CA ILE A 336 -7.64 -11.90 18.03
C ILE A 336 -7.91 -10.86 19.12
N PRO A 337 -7.76 -11.21 20.41
CA PRO A 337 -7.84 -10.22 21.48
C PRO A 337 -6.81 -9.11 21.27
N ALA A 338 -7.12 -7.90 21.73
CA ALA A 338 -6.16 -6.80 21.66
C ALA A 338 -4.89 -7.12 22.48
N PHE A 339 -3.73 -6.84 21.92
CA PHE A 339 -2.50 -6.76 22.70
C PHE A 339 -2.61 -5.60 23.69
N SER A 340 -2.19 -5.83 24.93
CA SER A 340 -2.22 -4.81 25.98
C SER A 340 -1.25 -3.68 25.62
N ALA A 341 -1.75 -2.45 25.70
CA ALA A 341 -1.00 -1.25 25.36
C ALA A 341 -1.46 -0.06 26.22
N VAL A 342 -0.54 0.87 26.49
CA VAL A 342 -0.83 2.14 27.16
C VAL A 342 -1.06 3.20 26.08
N ALA A 343 -2.31 3.41 25.69
CA ALA A 343 -2.65 4.33 24.61
C ALA A 343 -2.27 5.78 24.97
N VAL A 344 -1.41 6.36 24.13
CA VAL A 344 -1.02 7.78 24.15
C VAL A 344 -1.78 8.53 23.06
N ASP A 345 -1.80 7.99 21.84
CA ASP A 345 -2.52 8.55 20.69
C ASP A 345 -3.01 7.39 19.82
N THR A 346 -4.31 7.32 19.54
CA THR A 346 -4.91 6.25 18.71
C THR A 346 -4.94 6.59 17.23
N THR A 347 -4.51 7.79 16.85
CA THR A 347 -4.47 8.26 15.46
C THR A 347 -3.54 7.37 14.63
N GLY A 348 -4.01 6.90 13.49
CA GLY A 348 -3.22 6.04 12.61
C GLY A 348 -3.12 4.57 13.04
N ALA A 349 -3.77 4.14 14.13
CA ALA A 349 -3.77 2.72 14.54
C ALA A 349 -4.31 1.77 13.46
N GLY A 350 -5.36 2.18 12.76
CA GLY A 350 -5.91 1.45 11.62
C GLY A 350 -4.95 1.39 10.42
N ASP A 351 -4.20 2.47 10.19
CA ASP A 351 -3.17 2.51 9.13
C ASP A 351 -1.97 1.63 9.49
N ALA A 352 -1.55 1.65 10.76
CA ALA A 352 -0.52 0.78 11.31
C ALA A 352 -0.89 -0.69 11.15
N PHE A 353 -2.12 -1.05 11.50
CA PHE A 353 -2.66 -2.40 11.30
C PHE A 353 -2.62 -2.81 9.83
N ASN A 354 -3.13 -1.97 8.93
CA ASN A 354 -3.22 -2.28 7.50
C ASN A 354 -1.86 -2.45 6.83
N GLY A 355 -0.90 -1.55 7.12
CA GLY A 355 0.45 -1.67 6.58
C GLY A 355 1.16 -2.91 7.10
N ALA A 356 1.05 -3.21 8.39
CA ALA A 356 1.65 -4.41 8.98
C ALA A 356 1.01 -5.71 8.48
N LEU A 357 -0.31 -5.72 8.27
CA LEU A 357 -1.05 -6.82 7.66
C LEU A 357 -0.53 -7.08 6.23
N ALA A 358 -0.44 -6.04 5.41
CA ALA A 358 0.08 -6.14 4.05
C ALA A 358 1.51 -6.68 4.01
N ALA A 359 2.37 -6.21 4.92
CA ALA A 359 3.75 -6.66 5.01
C ALA A 359 3.86 -8.15 5.41
N ALA A 360 3.05 -8.61 6.36
CA ALA A 360 3.04 -10.01 6.78
C ALA A 360 2.48 -10.94 5.69
N LEU A 361 1.38 -10.55 5.03
CA LEU A 361 0.83 -11.27 3.88
C LEU A 361 1.83 -11.35 2.71
N ALA A 362 2.51 -10.25 2.40
CA ALA A 362 3.53 -10.22 1.35
C ALA A 362 4.74 -11.14 1.63
N LYS A 363 5.00 -11.46 2.91
CA LYS A 363 6.00 -12.45 3.34
C LYS A 363 5.49 -13.90 3.28
N GLY A 364 4.24 -14.12 2.90
CA GLY A 364 3.61 -15.43 2.76
C GLY A 364 2.95 -15.96 4.04
N GLU A 365 2.69 -15.11 5.04
CA GLU A 365 1.95 -15.52 6.23
C GLU A 365 0.47 -15.74 5.92
N SER A 366 -0.19 -16.62 6.69
CA SER A 366 -1.64 -16.81 6.59
C SER A 366 -2.40 -15.56 7.06
N LEU A 367 -3.65 -15.38 6.60
CA LEU A 367 -4.49 -14.23 6.94
C LEU A 367 -4.57 -13.98 8.46
N VAL A 368 -4.86 -15.04 9.23
CA VAL A 368 -4.99 -14.96 10.69
C VAL A 368 -3.66 -14.59 11.36
N LYS A 369 -2.55 -15.19 10.92
CA LYS A 369 -1.23 -14.89 11.50
C LYS A 369 -0.75 -13.48 11.12
N ALA A 370 -1.05 -13.04 9.90
CA ALA A 370 -0.78 -11.69 9.46
C ALA A 370 -1.61 -10.65 10.24
N ALA A 371 -2.90 -10.91 10.49
CA ALA A 371 -3.75 -10.07 11.32
C ALA A 371 -3.30 -10.05 12.79
N TRP A 372 -2.78 -11.16 13.30
CA TRP A 372 -2.21 -11.24 14.65
C TRP A 372 -0.94 -10.40 14.79
N TYR A 373 -0.03 -10.51 13.83
CA TYR A 373 1.16 -9.64 13.76
C TYR A 373 0.76 -8.16 13.64
N ALA A 374 -0.22 -7.85 12.78
CA ALA A 374 -0.74 -6.50 12.61
C ALA A 374 -1.37 -5.94 13.90
N SER A 375 -2.04 -6.78 14.68
CA SER A 375 -2.60 -6.41 15.99
C SER A 375 -1.50 -6.04 16.99
N ALA A 376 -0.41 -6.80 17.03
CA ALA A 376 0.74 -6.47 17.86
C ALA A 376 1.41 -5.16 17.41
N PHE A 377 1.58 -4.97 16.10
CA PHE A 377 2.14 -3.75 15.52
C PHE A 377 1.30 -2.51 15.87
N ALA A 378 -0.03 -2.59 15.66
CA ALA A 378 -0.95 -1.50 15.98
C ALA A 378 -0.96 -1.19 17.50
N SER A 379 -0.83 -2.20 18.36
CA SER A 379 -0.74 -1.99 19.82
C SER A 379 0.49 -1.20 20.25
N LEU A 380 1.59 -1.25 19.49
CA LEU A 380 2.77 -0.44 19.74
C LEU A 380 2.65 0.96 19.10
N ALA A 381 1.94 1.07 17.97
CA ALA A 381 1.69 2.35 17.32
C ALA A 381 0.87 3.29 18.22
N VAL A 382 -0.13 2.75 18.94
CA VAL A 382 -0.97 3.57 19.84
C VAL A 382 -0.24 4.10 21.08
N GLU A 383 0.96 3.58 21.39
CA GLU A 383 1.79 4.04 22.52
C GLU A 383 2.67 5.24 22.13
N LYS A 384 2.58 5.72 20.90
CA LYS A 384 3.38 6.79 20.33
C LYS A 384 2.48 7.93 19.90
N GLU A 385 2.96 9.17 20.04
CA GLU A 385 2.27 10.34 19.51
C GLU A 385 2.41 10.44 17.98
N GLY A 386 1.31 10.73 17.29
CA GLY A 386 1.26 11.04 15.87
C GLY A 386 1.09 9.83 14.95
N ALA A 387 0.25 10.00 13.92
CA ALA A 387 -0.11 8.94 12.97
C ALA A 387 1.07 8.37 12.16
N ALA A 388 2.13 9.17 11.96
CA ALA A 388 3.31 8.79 11.20
C ALA A 388 4.45 8.20 12.07
N ASN A 389 4.21 7.94 13.36
CA ASN A 389 5.23 7.40 14.26
C ASN A 389 5.08 5.87 14.43
N MET A 390 5.54 5.12 13.44
CA MET A 390 5.38 3.66 13.42
C MET A 390 6.46 2.93 14.26
N PRO A 391 6.15 1.79 14.89
CA PRO A 391 7.12 0.98 15.65
C PRO A 391 8.09 0.23 14.73
N ASP A 392 9.27 -0.09 15.26
CA ASP A 392 10.23 -0.95 14.56
C ASP A 392 9.92 -2.43 14.77
N ILE A 393 10.30 -3.27 13.80
CA ILE A 393 10.05 -4.72 13.80
C ILE A 393 10.51 -5.43 15.08
N SER A 394 11.64 -5.02 15.67
CA SER A 394 12.18 -5.65 16.89
C SER A 394 11.27 -5.47 18.10
N LEU A 395 10.55 -4.34 18.19
CA LEU A 395 9.60 -4.10 19.27
C LEU A 395 8.37 -4.99 19.12
N VAL A 396 7.94 -5.23 17.88
CA VAL A 396 6.80 -6.09 17.56
C VAL A 396 7.10 -7.53 17.94
N ASP A 397 8.29 -8.03 17.58
CA ASP A 397 8.75 -9.37 17.98
C ASP A 397 8.80 -9.52 19.51
N ALA A 398 9.31 -8.50 20.21
CA ALA A 398 9.34 -8.51 21.67
C ALA A 398 7.93 -8.50 22.30
N ARG A 399 7.01 -7.68 21.77
CA ARG A 399 5.60 -7.61 22.21
C ARG A 399 4.91 -8.95 22.08
N ILE A 400 5.12 -9.62 20.94
CA ILE A 400 4.59 -10.95 20.65
C ILE A 400 5.14 -12.00 21.63
N GLN A 401 6.45 -11.95 21.95
CA GLN A 401 7.05 -12.90 22.88
C GLN A 401 6.60 -12.68 24.34
N GLN A 402 6.38 -11.43 24.73
CA GLN A 402 5.98 -11.06 26.09
C GLN A 402 4.50 -11.30 26.36
N GLN A 403 3.64 -11.14 25.35
CA GLN A 403 2.19 -11.27 25.49
C GLN A 403 1.70 -12.50 24.75
N ASN A 404 1.23 -13.49 25.50
CA ASN A 404 0.61 -14.70 24.94
C ASN A 404 -0.85 -14.43 24.53
N VAL A 405 -1.04 -13.65 23.47
CA VAL A 405 -2.37 -13.37 22.90
C VAL A 405 -2.80 -14.57 22.05
N ALA A 406 -3.69 -15.39 22.61
CA ALA A 406 -4.22 -16.58 21.95
C ALA A 406 -5.37 -16.23 20.99
N ILE A 407 -5.29 -16.78 19.78
CA ILE A 407 -6.35 -16.67 18.77
C ILE A 407 -7.50 -17.60 19.16
N GLN A 408 -8.73 -17.10 19.09
CA GLN A 408 -9.95 -17.88 19.31
C GLN A 408 -10.59 -18.18 17.95
N THR A 409 -10.92 -19.44 17.67
CA THR A 409 -11.60 -19.85 16.42
C THR A 409 -13.01 -20.32 16.73
N PHE A 410 -13.97 -19.97 15.87
CA PHE A 410 -15.40 -20.27 16.06
C PHE A 410 -15.98 -21.10 14.92
#